data_AF-A0A345Y3M4-F1
#
_entry.id   AF-A0A345Y3M4-F1
#
_cell.length_a   1.000
_cell.length_b   1.000
_cell.length_c   1.000
_cell.angle_alpha   90.00
_cell.angle_beta   90.00
_cell.angle_gamma   90.00
#
_symmetry.space_group_name_H-M   'P 1'
#
loop_
_entity.id
_entity.type
_entity.pdbx_description
1 polymer ?
#
loop_
_entity_poly.entity_id
_entity_poly.type
_entity_poly.pdbx_seq_one_letter_code
_entity_poly.pdbx_strand_id
1 'polypeptide(L)'
;MAIYSFRAECQADVKRFHQECLKVGLITALQAKPDDQFPDVEVELQTDASLEALRNVMRRVVDGHVMLQTLRECPLAENSLERDYDLS
;
A
#
# COMPACT_ATOMS: atom_id res chain seq x y z
N MET A 1 -6.53 14.89 -4.17
CA MET A 1 -6.62 13.42 -4.16
C MET A 1 -5.68 12.83 -5.18
N ALA A 2 -4.67 12.11 -4.71
CA ALA A 2 -3.77 11.33 -5.53
C ALA A 2 -4.16 9.85 -5.48
N ILE A 3 -3.77 9.11 -6.51
CA ILE A 3 -3.93 7.66 -6.58
C ILE A 3 -2.57 7.04 -6.30
N TYR A 4 -2.54 6.10 -5.38
CA TYR A 4 -1.37 5.29 -5.11
C TYR A 4 -1.70 3.83 -5.28
N SER A 5 -0.67 3.04 -5.57
CA SER A 5 -0.80 1.60 -5.67
C SER A 5 0.42 0.90 -5.08
N PHE A 6 0.21 -0.31 -4.58
CA PHE A 6 1.25 -1.14 -3.98
C PHE A 6 0.82 -2.62 -3.96
N ARG A 7 1.78 -3.51 -3.67
CA ARG A 7 1.56 -4.94 -3.41
C ARG A 7 1.75 -5.24 -1.93
N ALA A 8 0.88 -6.06 -1.37
CA ALA A 8 1.00 -6.61 -0.02
C ALA A 8 1.18 -8.13 -0.10
N GLU A 9 1.92 -8.72 0.83
CA GLU A 9 2.17 -10.17 0.85
C GLU A 9 0.91 -10.97 1.13
N CYS A 10 -0.04 -10.39 1.87
CA CYS A 10 -1.30 -11.03 2.25
C CYS A 10 -2.41 -10.02 2.49
N GLN A 11 -3.66 -10.49 2.46
CA GLN A 11 -4.83 -9.67 2.81
C GLN A 11 -4.81 -9.17 4.27
N ALA A 12 -4.08 -9.86 5.15
CA ALA A 12 -3.89 -9.43 6.54
C ALA A 12 -3.15 -8.09 6.63
N ASP A 13 -2.14 -7.87 5.79
CA ASP A 13 -1.32 -6.65 5.81
C ASP A 13 -2.10 -5.46 5.27
N VAL A 14 -2.92 -5.67 4.24
CA VAL A 14 -3.86 -4.67 3.72
C VAL A 14 -4.82 -4.21 4.82
N LYS A 15 -5.37 -5.15 5.61
CA LYS A 15 -6.26 -4.83 6.74
C LYS A 15 -5.53 -4.05 7.84
N ARG A 16 -4.31 -4.46 8.19
CA ARG A 16 -3.47 -3.75 9.19
C ARG A 16 -3.15 -2.33 8.74
N PHE A 17 -2.75 -2.15 7.48
CA PHE A 17 -2.51 -0.84 6.90
C PHE A 17 -3.75 0.05 6.95
N HIS A 18 -4.91 -0.46 6.55
CA HIS A 18 -6.15 0.30 6.61
C HIS A 18 -6.48 0.72 8.06
N GLN A 19 -6.28 -0.16 9.04
CA GLN A 19 -6.44 0.17 10.45
C GLN A 19 -5.47 1.27 10.91
N GLU A 20 -4.20 1.20 10.50
CA GLU A 20 -3.21 2.24 10.83
C GLU A 20 -3.55 3.59 10.18
N CYS A 21 -4.03 3.60 8.93
CA CYS A 21 -4.55 4.81 8.27
C CYS A 21 -5.70 5.45 9.09
N LEU A 22 -6.67 4.64 9.53
CA LEU A 22 -7.79 5.13 10.33
C LEU A 22 -7.32 5.72 11.68
N LYS A 23 -6.33 5.11 12.35
CA LYS A 23 -5.79 5.61 13.62
C LYS A 23 -5.13 6.98 13.49
N VAL A 24 -4.54 7.28 12.34
CA VAL A 24 -3.91 8.59 12.07
C VAL A 24 -4.84 9.58 11.36
N GLY A 25 -6.12 9.24 11.20
CA GLY A 25 -7.12 10.10 10.55
C GLY A 25 -6.98 10.20 9.03
N LEU A 26 -6.26 9.26 8.39
CA LEU A 26 -6.20 9.16 6.93
C LEU A 26 -7.41 8.39 6.42
N ILE A 27 -8.32 9.10 5.76
CA ILE A 27 -9.46 8.49 5.06
C ILE A 27 -8.96 8.07 3.68
N THR A 28 -9.03 6.77 3.39
CA THR A 28 -8.60 6.20 2.11
C THR A 28 -9.74 5.40 1.49
N ALA A 29 -10.03 5.66 0.22
CA ALA A 29 -10.81 4.73 -0.60
C ALA A 29 -9.84 3.66 -1.09
N LEU A 30 -10.00 2.42 -0.64
CA LEU A 30 -9.06 1.32 -0.88
C LEU A 30 -9.76 0.20 -1.66
N GLN A 31 -9.16 -0.20 -2.77
CA GLN A 31 -9.55 -1.36 -3.55
C GLN A 31 -8.41 -2.38 -3.52
N ALA A 32 -8.72 -3.61 -3.13
CA ALA A 32 -7.75 -4.70 -3.06
C ALA A 32 -8.23 -5.85 -3.94
N LYS A 33 -7.34 -6.37 -4.79
CA LYS A 33 -7.60 -7.54 -5.62
C LYS A 33 -6.51 -8.59 -5.36
N PRO A 34 -6.86 -9.88 -5.26
CA PRO A 34 -5.85 -10.93 -5.20
C PRO A 34 -5.01 -10.90 -6.48
N ASP A 35 -3.70 -11.14 -6.36
CA ASP A 35 -2.84 -11.34 -7.53
C ASP A 35 -2.99 -12.78 -8.07
N ASP A 36 -2.61 -12.99 -9.33
CA ASP A 36 -2.56 -14.31 -9.97
C ASP A 36 -1.57 -15.25 -9.25
N GLN A 37 -0.58 -14.69 -8.54
CA GLN A 37 0.35 -15.40 -7.67
C GLN A 37 -0.07 -15.29 -6.20
N PHE A 38 -1.10 -16.04 -5.81
CA PHE A 38 -1.49 -16.19 -4.41
C PHE A 38 -0.26 -16.57 -3.55
N PRO A 39 0.03 -15.89 -2.42
CA PRO A 39 -0.90 -15.14 -1.56
C PRO A 39 -0.90 -13.60 -1.70
N ASP A 40 -0.14 -13.03 -2.63
CA ASP A 40 0.00 -11.57 -2.77
C ASP A 40 -1.33 -10.87 -3.13
N VAL A 41 -1.46 -9.62 -2.68
CA VAL A 41 -2.63 -8.77 -2.92
C VAL A 41 -2.17 -7.43 -3.50
N GLU A 42 -2.75 -7.05 -4.62
CA GLU A 42 -2.54 -5.74 -5.23
C GLU A 42 -3.58 -4.74 -4.72
N VAL A 43 -3.12 -3.53 -4.41
CA VAL A 43 -3.95 -2.49 -3.81
C VAL A 43 -3.85 -1.21 -4.62
N GLU A 44 -5.01 -0.61 -4.89
CA GLU A 44 -5.15 0.77 -5.34
C GLU A 44 -5.83 1.58 -4.24
N LEU A 45 -5.30 2.76 -3.96
CA LEU A 45 -5.83 3.65 -2.94
C LEU A 45 -5.96 5.07 -3.49
N GLN A 46 -7.04 5.74 -3.11
CA GLN A 46 -7.25 7.16 -3.37
C GLN A 46 -7.29 7.90 -2.04
N THR A 47 -6.47 8.96 -1.92
CA THR A 47 -6.30 9.73 -0.68
C THR A 47 -5.78 11.14 -0.94
N ASP A 48 -5.91 12.02 0.05
CA ASP A 48 -5.20 13.31 0.08
C ASP A 48 -3.89 13.26 0.86
N ALA A 49 -3.53 12.09 1.41
CA ALA A 49 -2.25 11.85 2.06
C ALA A 49 -1.09 11.95 1.06
N SER A 50 0.06 12.46 1.51
CA SER A 50 1.29 12.41 0.71
C SER A 50 1.88 11.00 0.68
N LEU A 51 2.72 10.74 -0.34
CA LEU A 51 3.51 9.51 -0.42
C LEU A 51 4.28 9.23 0.88
N GLU A 52 4.91 10.25 1.46
CA GLU A 52 5.67 10.10 2.71
C GLU A 52 4.78 9.73 3.90
N ALA A 53 3.57 10.32 4.01
CA ALA A 53 2.63 9.96 5.06
C ALA A 53 2.21 8.49 4.96
N LEU A 54 1.95 8.00 3.74
CA LEU A 54 1.63 6.58 3.50
C LEU A 54 2.81 5.68 3.85
N ARG A 55 4.04 6.03 3.45
CA ARG A 55 5.26 5.30 3.84
C ARG A 55 5.42 5.21 5.36
N ASN A 56 5.18 6.31 6.06
CA ASN A 56 5.26 6.36 7.53
C ASN A 56 4.21 5.47 8.21
N VAL A 57 3.03 5.32 7.61
CA VAL A 57 2.02 4.35 8.06
C VAL A 57 2.46 2.93 7.76
N MET A 58 2.95 2.64 6.55
CA MET A 58 3.40 1.30 6.16
C MET A 58 4.53 0.78 7.05
N ARG A 59 5.46 1.64 7.49
CA ARG A 59 6.52 1.27 8.45
C ARG A 59 6.02 0.81 9.82
N ARG A 60 4.77 1.11 10.17
CA ARG A 60 4.13 0.64 11.42
C ARG A 60 3.47 -0.72 11.26
N VAL A 61 3.25 -1.16 10.02
CA VAL A 61 2.70 -2.48 9.72
C VAL A 61 3.84 -3.49 9.84
N VAL A 62 3.68 -4.43 10.77
CA VAL A 62 4.61 -5.56 10.92
C VAL A 62 4.68 -6.32 9.60
N ASP A 63 5.89 -6.53 9.09
CA ASP A 63 6.18 -7.12 7.78
C ASP A 63 5.66 -6.31 6.57
N GLY A 64 5.34 -5.02 6.74
CA GLY A 64 4.87 -4.12 5.67
C GLY A 64 5.91 -3.72 4.61
N HIS A 65 7.06 -4.39 4.53
CA HIS A 65 8.18 -4.01 3.66
C HIS A 65 7.79 -4.09 2.19
N VAL A 66 7.05 -5.11 1.76
CA VAL A 66 6.63 -5.24 0.35
C VAL A 66 5.72 -4.09 -0.05
N MET A 67 4.83 -3.67 0.85
CA MET A 67 3.97 -2.50 0.63
C MET A 67 4.82 -1.24 0.45
N LEU A 68 5.77 -1.02 1.36
CA LEU A 68 6.65 0.13 1.33
C LEU A 68 7.50 0.19 0.05
N GLN A 69 8.07 -0.95 -0.34
CA GLN A 69 8.98 -1.08 -1.48
C GLN A 69 8.28 -1.00 -2.84
N THR A 70 6.97 -1.22 -2.89
CA THR A 70 6.18 -1.20 -4.14
C THR A 70 5.23 0.00 -4.24
N LEU A 71 5.15 0.84 -3.20
CA LEU A 71 4.31 2.03 -3.17
C LEU A 71 4.75 3.08 -4.19
N ARG A 72 3.86 3.39 -5.13
CA ARG A 72 4.02 4.45 -6.14
C ARG A 72 2.78 5.33 -6.22
N GLU A 73 2.97 6.59 -6.60
CA GLU A 73 1.89 7.55 -6.89
C GLU A 73 1.41 7.39 -8.34
N CYS A 74 0.78 6.25 -8.63
CA CYS A 74 0.15 5.97 -9.91
C CYS A 74 -1.00 4.96 -9.75
N PRO A 75 -1.95 4.91 -10.70
CA PRO A 75 -2.95 3.85 -10.77
C PRO A 75 -2.32 2.47 -10.80
N LEU A 76 -3.03 1.46 -10.30
CA LEU A 76 -2.51 0.10 -10.22
C LEU A 76 -2.16 -0.48 -11.59
N ALA A 77 -2.90 -0.10 -12.64
CA ALA A 77 -2.62 -0.51 -14.02
C ALA A 77 -1.28 0.03 -14.58
N GLU A 78 -0.71 1.05 -13.96
CA GLU A 78 0.54 1.71 -14.37
C GLU A 78 1.72 1.39 -13.45
N ASN A 79 1.49 0.67 -12.34
CA ASN A 79 2.54 0.32 -11.39
C ASN A 79 3.16 -1.03 -11.75
N SER A 80 4.48 -1.08 -11.92
CA SER A 80 5.18 -2.34 -12.18
C SER A 80 5.23 -3.28 -10.97
N LEU A 81 4.99 -2.75 -9.76
CA LEU A 81 5.06 -3.45 -8.48
C LEU A 81 6.43 -4.12 -8.21
N GLU A 82 7.45 -3.67 -8.92
CA GLU A 82 8.84 -4.03 -8.65
C GLU A 82 9.29 -3.42 -7.32
N ARG A 83 10.01 -4.22 -6.53
CA ARG A 83 10.47 -3.81 -5.19
C ARG A 83 11.63 -2.83 -5.32
N ASP A 84 11.49 -1.69 -4.67
CA ASP A 84 12.53 -0.69 -4.46
C ASP A 84 13.29 -1.01 -3.17
N TYR A 85 14.39 -1.76 -3.28
CA TYR A 85 15.15 -2.26 -2.13
C TYR A 85 15.93 -1.18 -1.36
N ASP A 86 16.03 0.04 -1.90
CA ASP A 86 16.56 1.19 -1.16
C ASP A 86 15.59 1.69 -0.07
N LEU A 87 14.32 1.26 -0.12
CA LEU A 87 13.33 1.57 0.90
C LEU A 87 13.35 0.54 2.04
N SER A 88 13.69 1.02 3.24
CA SER A 88 13.60 0.33 4.53
C SER A 88 12.74 1.08 5.57
#